data_AF-A0A8C6X7B9-F1
#
_entry.id   AF-A0A8C6X7B9-F1
#
_cell.length_a   1.000
_cell.length_b   1.000
_cell.length_c   1.000
_cell.angle_alpha   90.00
_cell.angle_beta   90.00
_cell.angle_gamma   90.00
#
_symmetry.space_group_name_H-M   'P 1'
#
loop_
_entity.id
_entity.type
_entity.pdbx_description
1 polymer ?
#
loop_
_entity_poly.entity_id
_entity_poly.type
_entity_poly.pdbx_seq_one_letter_code
_entity_poly.pdbx_strand_id
1 'polypeptide(L)'
;MSRCCPPVASVVRGLLGSVFFCLTRTMSLRGNPAAYLSGAASGSSSSGTGSDEGGSGGSAFFVASTASPRSRLLRLSEVPGDEPFKANDALLHLPLSAPAAGQAQHHVVYFPGDVQNYHEIMACHPENFQWKQWCLENVAIILGHRFPGSYIWIIKCSRMHLHKFSCYDNFVASNLFGAPEHTTDFGAFRHLHALLVNAFKLAQNFLMSQKSMHEFSDNTKAVSCELPIFATSNGCPAAEKHCEHVNNYAMSFNEPSAIGRNSFTLIGFSKGCVVLNQLLHELKEAKKDKDIDAFIQNIKAMYWLDGGHSGGSNTWVTYPHVLKEFSQTGISVNAHVTPYQVFDTMRTWIGKEHKRFVQLLEEFGANINSQLHFADEAPSLENHFKVHEVF
;
A
#
# COMPACT_ATOMS: atom_id res chain seq x y z
N MET A 1 10.50 23.74 64.07
CA MET A 1 11.85 23.79 63.45
C MET A 1 11.77 23.02 62.14
N SER A 2 11.43 23.73 61.07
CA SER A 2 11.33 23.21 59.71
C SER A 2 12.72 23.08 59.10
N ARG A 3 13.00 21.97 58.42
CA ARG A 3 14.13 21.88 57.48
C ARG A 3 13.58 21.46 56.11
N CYS A 4 13.40 22.47 55.26
CA CYS A 4 13.34 22.33 53.82
C CYS A 4 14.75 21.97 53.29
N CYS A 5 14.79 21.14 52.27
CA CYS A 5 15.89 21.03 51.31
C CYS A 5 15.29 20.84 49.90
N PRO A 6 16.02 21.26 48.84
CA PRO A 6 15.50 22.05 47.72
C PRO A 6 15.11 21.23 46.47
N PRO A 7 14.48 21.86 45.45
CA PRO A 7 14.16 21.21 44.20
C PRO A 7 15.40 21.15 43.28
N VAL A 8 15.57 20.02 42.58
CA VAL A 8 16.57 19.90 41.50
C VAL A 8 15.89 20.23 40.18
N ALA A 9 16.37 21.29 39.54
CA ALA A 9 16.00 21.71 38.20
C ALA A 9 17.09 21.32 37.19
N SER A 10 16.67 21.15 35.93
CA SER A 10 17.46 21.03 34.68
C SER A 10 18.16 19.67 34.49
N VAL A 11 18.07 19.00 33.34
CA VAL A 11 18.45 19.49 32.01
C VAL A 11 17.56 18.87 30.92
N VAL A 12 16.72 19.69 30.28
CA VAL A 12 16.23 19.41 28.92
C VAL A 12 17.36 19.81 27.96
N ARG A 13 18.10 18.83 27.45
CA ARG A 13 19.02 19.03 26.35
C ARG A 13 18.35 18.57 25.07
N GLY A 14 18.03 19.54 24.23
CA GLY A 14 17.49 19.32 22.89
C GLY A 14 18.45 18.51 22.02
N LEU A 15 17.88 17.53 21.33
CA LEU A 15 18.44 16.89 20.15
C LEU A 15 17.53 17.23 18.97
N LEU A 16 17.57 18.50 18.55
CA LEU A 16 17.24 18.88 17.18
C LEU A 16 18.49 18.59 16.34
N GLY A 17 18.59 17.34 15.88
CA GLY A 17 19.72 16.85 15.09
C GLY A 17 19.24 16.19 13.79
N SER A 18 19.35 16.94 12.70
CA SER A 18 19.73 16.47 11.35
C SER A 18 18.89 15.46 10.56
N VAL A 19 17.61 15.21 10.87
CA VAL A 19 16.77 14.30 10.05
C VAL A 19 15.90 15.03 9.00
N PHE A 20 15.90 16.37 8.98
CA PHE A 20 14.97 17.17 8.15
C PHE A 20 15.39 17.39 6.69
N PHE A 21 16.58 16.96 6.27
CA PHE A 21 17.16 17.39 4.97
C PHE A 21 17.07 16.37 3.82
N CYS A 22 16.73 15.09 4.05
CA CYS A 22 16.76 14.09 2.97
C CYS A 22 15.47 13.94 2.16
N LEU A 23 14.37 14.62 2.51
CA LEU A 23 13.10 14.55 1.76
C LEU A 23 12.60 15.90 1.22
N THR A 24 13.42 16.95 1.32
CA THR A 24 13.03 18.35 0.97
C THR A 24 13.90 19.01 -0.10
N ARG A 25 14.80 18.30 -0.81
CA ARG A 25 15.60 18.93 -1.87
C ARG A 25 15.13 18.55 -3.27
N THR A 26 14.29 19.43 -3.82
CA THR A 26 14.15 19.69 -5.26
C THR A 26 15.52 20.07 -5.85
N MET A 27 16.03 19.26 -6.77
CA MET A 27 17.17 19.64 -7.61
C MET A 27 16.68 20.57 -8.72
N SER A 28 16.85 21.87 -8.53
CA SER A 28 16.86 22.83 -9.64
C SER A 28 18.24 22.82 -10.27
N LEU A 29 18.35 22.18 -11.43
CA LEU A 29 19.48 22.33 -12.35
C LEU A 29 18.90 22.74 -13.71
N ARG A 30 18.62 24.04 -13.88
CA ARG A 30 18.66 24.65 -15.21
C ARG A 30 19.99 25.35 -15.37
N GLY A 31 20.85 24.74 -16.18
CA GLY A 31 22.03 25.41 -16.72
C GLY A 31 21.60 26.59 -17.60
N ASN A 32 22.32 27.70 -17.48
CA ASN A 32 22.30 28.79 -18.43
C ASN A 32 22.73 28.29 -19.82
N PRO A 33 22.21 28.95 -20.86
CA PRO A 33 23.14 29.60 -21.78
C PRO A 33 22.82 31.08 -21.94
N ALA A 34 23.90 31.87 -21.97
CA ALA A 34 23.89 33.26 -22.38
C ALA A 34 23.48 33.39 -23.86
N ALA A 35 22.64 34.38 -24.18
CA ALA A 35 22.63 35.06 -25.46
C ALA A 35 21.95 36.44 -25.33
N TYR A 36 22.43 37.36 -26.16
CA TYR A 36 22.34 38.81 -26.09
C TYR A 36 21.01 39.42 -26.61
N LEU A 37 20.73 40.63 -26.07
CA LEU A 37 20.14 41.84 -26.70
C LEU A 37 18.72 41.79 -27.34
N SER A 38 17.77 42.56 -26.81
CA SER A 38 17.47 43.97 -27.19
C SER A 38 15.98 44.39 -27.02
N GLY A 39 15.76 45.64 -26.56
CA GLY A 39 14.62 46.54 -26.84
C GLY A 39 13.27 46.24 -26.15
N ALA A 40 12.82 46.96 -25.11
CA ALA A 40 12.33 48.36 -25.01
C ALA A 40 10.81 48.54 -25.21
N ALA A 41 10.25 49.55 -24.50
CA ALA A 41 8.87 50.10 -24.46
C ALA A 41 7.95 49.47 -23.38
N SER A 42 7.64 50.08 -22.22
CA SER A 42 7.02 51.38 -21.86
C SER A 42 5.51 51.27 -21.57
N GLY A 43 5.08 51.81 -20.42
CA GLY A 43 3.68 52.19 -20.07
C GLY A 43 3.19 51.53 -18.77
N SER A 44 3.19 52.20 -17.60
CA SER A 44 2.10 53.05 -17.04
C SER A 44 0.73 52.35 -17.07
N SER A 45 -0.12 52.29 -16.05
CA SER A 45 -0.24 52.88 -14.71
C SER A 45 -1.57 52.36 -14.11
N SER A 46 -1.77 52.62 -12.82
CA SER A 46 -3.06 52.81 -12.11
C SER A 46 -4.03 51.63 -11.91
N SER A 47 -4.04 51.16 -10.66
CA SER A 47 -5.17 51.15 -9.71
C SER A 47 -6.62 51.13 -10.23
N GLY A 48 -7.39 50.15 -9.76
CA GLY A 48 -8.85 50.16 -9.77
C GLY A 48 -9.42 49.15 -8.79
N THR A 49 -9.98 49.66 -7.70
CA THR A 49 -10.80 48.99 -6.68
C THR A 49 -12.11 48.45 -7.27
N GLY A 50 -12.59 47.31 -6.77
CA GLY A 50 -13.94 46.81 -7.06
C GLY A 50 -14.44 45.90 -5.94
N SER A 51 -15.43 46.40 -5.21
CA SER A 51 -16.19 45.77 -4.12
C SER A 51 -17.27 44.81 -4.62
N ASP A 52 -17.71 43.96 -3.68
CA ASP A 52 -18.72 42.92 -3.75
C ASP A 52 -20.11 43.28 -4.32
N GLU A 53 -20.77 42.27 -4.89
CA GLU A 53 -22.08 41.70 -4.47
C GLU A 53 -22.96 41.29 -5.67
N GLY A 54 -23.55 40.09 -5.59
CA GLY A 54 -24.81 39.78 -6.30
C GLY A 54 -24.97 38.38 -6.92
N GLY A 55 -25.48 37.44 -6.12
CA GLY A 55 -26.75 36.75 -6.42
C GLY A 55 -26.85 35.60 -7.45
N SER A 56 -27.15 34.42 -6.90
CA SER A 56 -28.19 33.47 -7.36
C SER A 56 -27.96 32.55 -8.56
N GLY A 57 -28.40 31.30 -8.42
CA GLY A 57 -28.87 30.47 -9.54
C GLY A 57 -28.11 29.16 -9.71
N GLY A 58 -28.77 28.04 -9.40
CA GLY A 58 -28.18 26.71 -9.39
C GLY A 58 -27.85 26.10 -10.76
N SER A 59 -26.99 25.09 -10.71
CA SER A 59 -27.12 23.84 -11.45
C SER A 59 -26.11 22.87 -10.86
N ALA A 60 -26.62 21.84 -10.18
CA ALA A 60 -25.82 20.68 -9.82
C ALA A 60 -25.39 20.01 -11.13
N PHE A 61 -24.14 20.20 -11.53
CA PHE A 61 -23.54 19.45 -12.62
C PHE A 61 -23.36 18.00 -12.16
N PHE A 62 -24.37 17.18 -12.42
CA PHE A 62 -24.18 15.73 -12.48
C PHE A 62 -23.29 15.43 -13.69
N VAL A 63 -22.00 15.28 -13.45
CA VAL A 63 -21.12 14.61 -14.40
C VAL A 63 -21.51 13.15 -14.37
N ALA A 64 -22.31 12.73 -15.34
CA ALA A 64 -22.60 11.34 -15.61
C ALA A 64 -21.28 10.63 -15.92
N SER A 65 -20.75 9.92 -14.93
CA SER A 65 -19.62 9.03 -15.10
C SER A 65 -20.05 7.93 -16.07
N THR A 66 -19.50 7.96 -17.28
CA THR A 66 -19.61 6.92 -18.27
C THR A 66 -19.21 5.59 -17.64
N ALA A 67 -20.18 4.66 -17.52
CA ALA A 67 -19.99 3.36 -16.89
C ALA A 67 -18.80 2.61 -17.55
N SER A 68 -17.68 2.58 -16.83
CA SER A 68 -16.50 1.78 -17.16
C SER A 68 -16.78 0.30 -16.84
N PRO A 69 -16.01 -0.65 -17.41
CA PRO A 69 -16.17 -2.08 -17.10
C PRO A 69 -16.13 -2.23 -15.58
N ARG A 70 -17.15 -2.90 -14.99
CA ARG A 70 -17.35 -3.03 -13.53
C ARG A 70 -15.99 -3.10 -12.82
N SER A 71 -15.67 -2.06 -12.05
CA SER A 71 -14.37 -1.95 -11.38
C SER A 71 -14.10 -3.22 -10.58
N ARG A 72 -13.06 -3.99 -10.96
CA ARG A 72 -12.55 -5.14 -10.19
C ARG A 72 -11.90 -4.71 -8.88
N LEU A 73 -11.82 -3.40 -8.65
CA LEU A 73 -11.33 -2.78 -7.44
C LEU A 73 -12.51 -2.36 -6.56
N LEU A 74 -12.53 -2.88 -5.34
CA LEU A 74 -13.49 -2.55 -4.29
C LEU A 74 -12.75 -1.87 -3.14
N ARG A 75 -13.12 -0.63 -2.84
CA ARG A 75 -12.60 0.11 -1.68
C ARG A 75 -13.48 -0.17 -0.47
N LEU A 76 -12.85 -0.55 0.63
CA LEU A 76 -13.48 -0.78 1.93
C LEU A 76 -12.88 0.24 2.91
N SER A 77 -13.68 1.22 3.31
CA SER A 77 -13.25 2.24 4.26
C SER A 77 -13.45 1.76 5.70
N GLU A 78 -12.53 2.16 6.58
CA GLU A 78 -12.62 1.93 8.03
C GLU A 78 -12.95 0.49 8.41
N VAL A 79 -12.28 -0.49 7.78
CA VAL A 79 -12.47 -1.90 8.11
C VAL A 79 -12.00 -2.13 9.57
N PRO A 80 -12.86 -2.63 10.47
CA PRO A 80 -12.48 -2.83 11.87
C PRO A 80 -11.48 -3.97 12.04
N GLY A 81 -10.50 -3.79 12.93
CA GLY A 81 -9.57 -4.84 13.38
C GLY A 81 -9.88 -5.36 14.78
N ASP A 82 -8.85 -5.78 15.52
CA ASP A 82 -8.94 -6.43 16.85
C ASP A 82 -9.57 -5.54 17.93
N GLU A 83 -9.29 -4.24 17.88
CA GLU A 83 -9.83 -3.28 18.84
C GLU A 83 -10.85 -2.35 18.17
N PRO A 84 -11.91 -1.91 18.87
CA PRO A 84 -12.98 -1.09 18.29
C PRO A 84 -12.52 0.18 17.57
N PHE A 85 -11.39 0.77 18.00
CA PHE A 85 -10.83 2.00 17.43
C PHE A 85 -9.72 1.76 16.41
N LYS A 86 -9.25 0.52 16.25
CA LYS A 86 -8.22 0.16 15.27
C LYS A 86 -8.91 -0.27 13.98
N ALA A 87 -8.97 0.65 13.03
CA ALA A 87 -9.49 0.38 11.69
C ALA A 87 -8.50 0.80 10.60
N ASN A 88 -8.58 0.13 9.46
CA ASN A 88 -7.78 0.44 8.27
C ASN A 88 -8.67 0.49 7.03
N ASP A 89 -8.32 1.38 6.11
CA ASP A 89 -8.86 1.27 4.75
C ASP A 89 -8.20 0.08 4.04
N ALA A 90 -9.00 -0.64 3.27
CA ALA A 90 -8.53 -1.71 2.40
C ALA A 90 -9.01 -1.51 0.96
N LEU A 91 -8.19 -1.91 -0.01
CA LEU A 91 -8.56 -2.01 -1.42
C LEU A 91 -8.45 -3.46 -1.87
N LEU A 92 -9.56 -4.02 -2.33
CA LEU A 92 -9.64 -5.38 -2.85
C LEU A 92 -9.60 -5.35 -4.39
N HIS A 93 -8.64 -6.04 -4.99
CA HIS A 93 -8.66 -6.39 -6.40
C HIS A 93 -9.09 -7.85 -6.58
N LEU A 94 -10.23 -8.06 -7.23
CA LEU A 94 -10.81 -9.38 -7.48
C LEU A 94 -10.06 -10.12 -8.60
N PRO A 95 -9.86 -11.44 -8.52
CA PRO A 95 -9.29 -12.23 -9.62
C PRO A 95 -10.22 -12.23 -10.85
N LEU A 96 -9.66 -12.53 -12.04
CA LEU A 96 -10.42 -12.62 -13.29
C LEU A 96 -11.43 -13.77 -13.27
N SER A 97 -11.06 -14.86 -12.62
CA SER A 97 -11.89 -16.05 -12.46
C SER A 97 -11.86 -16.47 -11.00
N ALA A 98 -13.02 -16.83 -10.48
CA ALA A 98 -13.10 -17.43 -9.16
C ALA A 98 -12.33 -18.77 -9.15
N PRO A 99 -11.70 -19.14 -8.02
CA PRO A 99 -11.10 -20.46 -7.88
C PRO A 99 -12.16 -21.54 -8.14
N ALA A 100 -11.73 -22.64 -8.78
CA ALA A 100 -12.62 -23.76 -9.06
C ALA A 100 -13.21 -24.31 -7.75
N ALA A 101 -14.44 -24.83 -7.81
CA ALA A 101 -15.11 -25.38 -6.64
C ALA A 101 -14.22 -26.44 -5.95
N GLY A 102 -13.91 -26.20 -4.67
CA GLY A 102 -13.05 -27.09 -3.88
C GLY A 102 -11.56 -26.73 -3.84
N GLN A 103 -11.09 -25.78 -4.65
CA GLN A 103 -9.72 -25.25 -4.53
C GLN A 103 -9.61 -24.21 -3.41
N ALA A 104 -8.44 -24.17 -2.77
CA ALA A 104 -8.13 -23.16 -1.77
C ALA A 104 -8.07 -21.77 -2.40
N GLN A 105 -8.62 -20.77 -1.71
CA GLN A 105 -8.51 -19.38 -2.12
C GLN A 105 -7.10 -18.86 -1.78
N HIS A 106 -6.45 -18.22 -2.74
CA HIS A 106 -5.17 -17.56 -2.50
C HIS A 106 -5.39 -16.06 -2.33
N HIS A 107 -4.81 -15.51 -1.26
CA HIS A 107 -4.93 -14.13 -0.85
C HIS A 107 -3.54 -13.50 -0.76
N VAL A 108 -3.33 -12.40 -1.48
CA VAL A 108 -2.12 -11.59 -1.38
C VAL A 108 -2.45 -10.35 -0.56
N VAL A 109 -1.83 -10.19 0.59
CA VAL A 109 -2.01 -9.03 1.46
C VAL A 109 -0.79 -8.14 1.33
N TYR A 110 -0.98 -6.91 0.90
CA TYR A 110 0.08 -5.96 0.60
C TYR A 110 -0.02 -4.72 1.49
N PHE A 111 1.11 -4.35 2.11
CA PHE A 111 1.28 -3.17 2.93
C PHE A 111 2.12 -2.14 2.14
N PRO A 112 1.51 -1.02 1.69
CA PRO A 112 2.19 0.03 0.94
C PRO A 112 3.33 0.75 1.67
N GLY A 113 4.17 1.41 0.88
CA GLY A 113 5.27 2.25 1.35
C GLY A 113 4.87 3.70 1.60
N ASP A 114 5.88 4.51 1.93
CA ASP A 114 5.75 5.97 1.86
C ASP A 114 5.33 6.42 0.46
N VAL A 115 4.72 7.61 0.38
CA VAL A 115 4.19 8.24 -0.84
C VAL A 115 2.97 7.54 -1.45
N GLN A 116 2.90 6.20 -1.41
CA GLN A 116 1.81 5.44 -2.02
C GLN A 116 0.47 5.76 -1.34
N ASN A 117 -0.47 6.23 -2.15
CA ASN A 117 -1.83 6.51 -1.73
C ASN A 117 -2.78 6.28 -2.91
N TYR A 118 -4.08 6.48 -2.68
CA TYR A 118 -5.08 6.38 -3.74
C TYR A 118 -4.77 7.34 -4.89
N HIS A 119 -5.13 6.95 -6.11
CA HIS A 119 -4.78 7.68 -7.31
C HIS A 119 -5.21 9.15 -7.25
N GLU A 120 -6.44 9.42 -6.81
CA GLU A 120 -7.00 10.77 -6.70
C GLU A 120 -6.24 11.65 -5.70
N ILE A 121 -5.68 11.05 -4.64
CA ILE A 121 -4.90 11.77 -3.64
C ILE A 121 -3.51 12.07 -4.21
N MET A 122 -2.86 11.08 -4.83
CA MET A 122 -1.53 11.27 -5.41
C MET A 122 -1.55 12.25 -6.58
N ALA A 123 -2.57 12.20 -7.44
CA ALA A 123 -2.70 13.09 -8.60
C ALA A 123 -2.78 14.58 -8.22
N CYS A 124 -3.35 14.88 -7.06
CA CYS A 124 -3.48 16.24 -6.54
C CYS A 124 -2.30 16.67 -5.64
N HIS A 125 -1.34 15.79 -5.35
CA HIS A 125 -0.25 16.09 -4.42
C HIS A 125 0.83 16.97 -5.10
N PRO A 126 1.25 18.11 -4.49
CA PRO A 126 2.15 19.06 -5.15
C PRO A 126 3.51 18.50 -5.57
N GLU A 127 4.11 17.63 -4.75
CA GLU A 127 5.43 17.03 -5.02
C GLU A 127 5.37 15.59 -5.54
N ASN A 128 4.43 14.79 -5.04
CA ASN A 128 4.39 13.34 -5.23
C ASN A 128 3.56 12.89 -6.45
N PHE A 129 2.89 13.80 -7.17
CA PHE A 129 2.08 13.45 -8.35
C PHE A 129 2.87 12.74 -9.45
N GLN A 130 4.18 12.96 -9.54
CA GLN A 130 5.07 12.26 -10.46
C GLN A 130 5.11 10.74 -10.20
N TRP A 131 4.85 10.31 -8.96
CA TRP A 131 4.83 8.90 -8.56
C TRP A 131 3.44 8.27 -8.65
N LYS A 132 2.43 8.97 -9.19
CA LYS A 132 1.03 8.51 -9.22
C LYS A 132 0.82 7.18 -9.96
N GLN A 133 1.76 6.76 -10.81
CA GLN A 133 1.72 5.46 -11.46
C GLN A 133 1.86 4.31 -10.45
N TRP A 134 2.42 4.57 -9.27
CA TRP A 134 2.58 3.64 -8.15
C TRP A 134 1.49 3.80 -7.08
N CYS A 135 0.32 4.33 -7.45
CA CYS A 135 -0.84 4.42 -6.56
C CYS A 135 -1.39 3.04 -6.18
N LEU A 136 -2.22 3.00 -5.14
CA LEU A 136 -2.73 1.73 -4.58
C LEU A 136 -3.46 0.88 -5.63
N GLU A 137 -4.24 1.51 -6.50
CA GLU A 137 -4.99 0.86 -7.58
C GLU A 137 -4.05 0.19 -8.59
N ASN A 138 -3.03 0.91 -9.06
CA ASN A 138 -2.08 0.38 -10.03
C ASN A 138 -1.22 -0.74 -9.44
N VAL A 139 -0.79 -0.60 -8.19
CA VAL A 139 -0.05 -1.66 -7.49
C VAL A 139 -0.92 -2.90 -7.32
N ALA A 140 -2.20 -2.75 -6.98
CA ALA A 140 -3.12 -3.89 -6.91
C ALA A 140 -3.25 -4.63 -8.25
N ILE A 141 -3.25 -3.89 -9.37
CA ILE A 141 -3.26 -4.47 -10.72
C ILE A 141 -1.95 -5.20 -11.03
N ILE A 142 -0.79 -4.59 -10.74
CA ILE A 142 0.54 -5.21 -10.92
C ILE A 142 0.61 -6.52 -10.14
N LEU A 143 0.18 -6.52 -8.88
CA LEU A 143 0.13 -7.72 -8.04
C LEU A 143 -0.87 -8.75 -8.57
N GLY A 144 -2.01 -8.31 -9.13
CA GLY A 144 -2.99 -9.19 -9.77
C GLY A 144 -2.44 -9.93 -11.00
N HIS A 145 -1.53 -9.29 -11.76
CA HIS A 145 -0.80 -9.94 -12.85
C HIS A 145 0.27 -10.91 -12.34
N ARG A 146 0.95 -10.56 -11.26
CA ARG A 146 2.00 -11.38 -10.64
C ARG A 146 1.46 -12.62 -9.92
N PHE A 147 0.27 -12.51 -9.34
CA PHE A 147 -0.42 -13.60 -8.65
C PHE A 147 -1.78 -13.89 -9.32
N PRO A 148 -1.78 -14.47 -10.54
CA PRO A 148 -3.02 -14.78 -11.25
C PRO A 148 -3.98 -15.62 -10.39
N GLY A 149 -5.28 -15.34 -10.50
CA GLY A 149 -6.31 -16.07 -9.75
C GLY A 149 -6.37 -15.75 -8.25
N SER A 150 -5.56 -14.81 -7.76
CA SER A 150 -5.52 -14.44 -6.34
C SER A 150 -6.38 -13.21 -6.03
N TYR A 151 -6.89 -13.14 -4.81
CA TYR A 151 -7.49 -11.92 -4.26
C TYR A 151 -6.38 -11.01 -3.71
N ILE A 152 -6.26 -9.79 -4.22
CA ILE A 152 -5.24 -8.85 -3.76
C ILE A 152 -5.88 -7.86 -2.78
N TRP A 153 -5.34 -7.80 -1.57
CA TRP A 153 -5.77 -6.93 -0.49
C TRP A 153 -4.68 -5.91 -0.20
N ILE A 154 -4.88 -4.66 -0.58
CA ILE A 154 -4.02 -3.56 -0.19
C ILE A 154 -4.51 -3.04 1.16
N ILE A 155 -3.70 -3.14 2.21
CA ILE A 155 -4.03 -2.63 3.54
C ILE A 155 -3.30 -1.31 3.73
N LYS A 156 -4.05 -0.21 3.64
CA LYS A 156 -3.47 1.13 3.78
C LYS A 156 -3.09 1.38 5.24
N CYS A 157 -2.01 2.12 5.46
CA CYS A 157 -1.63 2.57 6.80
C CYS A 157 -2.74 3.43 7.44
N SER A 158 -2.87 3.34 8.76
CA SER A 158 -3.93 4.01 9.52
C SER A 158 -3.75 5.53 9.53
N ARG A 159 -2.51 6.02 9.42
CA ARG A 159 -2.20 7.45 9.33
C ARG A 159 -1.15 7.73 8.25
N MET A 160 -1.34 8.83 7.52
CA MET A 160 -0.38 9.37 6.54
C MET A 160 0.14 10.72 7.03
N HIS A 161 1.30 10.74 7.69
CA HIS A 161 1.89 11.97 8.21
C HIS A 161 2.48 12.83 7.09
N LEU A 162 2.20 14.14 7.12
CA LEU A 162 2.59 15.11 6.07
C LEU A 162 2.20 14.66 4.65
N HIS A 163 1.12 13.88 4.52
CA HIS A 163 0.65 13.30 3.26
C HIS A 163 1.71 12.47 2.49
N LYS A 164 2.78 12.04 3.17
CA LYS A 164 3.95 11.38 2.57
C LYS A 164 4.39 10.15 3.35
N PHE A 165 4.40 10.23 4.68
CA PHE A 165 4.93 9.18 5.53
C PHE A 165 3.84 8.25 6.04
N SER A 166 3.93 6.97 5.69
CA SER A 166 3.01 5.97 6.17
C SER A 166 3.26 5.68 7.65
N CYS A 167 2.20 5.57 8.45
CA CYS A 167 2.29 5.21 9.86
C CYS A 167 1.35 4.04 10.12
N TYR A 168 1.92 2.88 10.43
CA TYR A 168 1.20 1.64 10.68
C TYR A 168 0.85 1.51 12.17
N ASP A 169 0.26 2.56 12.74
CA ASP A 169 0.03 2.72 14.18
C ASP A 169 -0.88 1.62 14.76
N ASN A 170 -1.68 0.95 13.93
CA ASN A 170 -2.52 -0.18 14.35
C ASN A 170 -1.79 -1.53 14.36
N PHE A 171 -0.61 -1.60 13.73
CA PHE A 171 0.21 -2.81 13.67
C PHE A 171 1.45 -2.69 14.53
N VAL A 172 2.02 -1.50 14.72
CA VAL A 172 3.25 -1.32 15.49
C VAL A 172 3.28 0.06 16.15
N ALA A 173 3.81 0.15 17.36
CA ALA A 173 4.08 1.43 17.99
C ALA A 173 5.07 2.22 17.13
N SER A 174 4.78 3.49 16.86
CA SER A 174 5.61 4.27 15.97
C SER A 174 5.73 5.73 16.40
N ASN A 175 6.84 6.37 16.02
CA ASN A 175 7.00 7.80 16.24
C ASN A 175 6.18 8.63 15.22
N LEU A 176 6.30 9.95 15.28
CA LEU A 176 5.54 10.85 14.41
C LEU A 176 5.68 10.54 12.90
N PHE A 177 6.83 10.04 12.46
CA PHE A 177 7.17 9.73 11.06
C PHE A 177 6.97 8.25 10.69
N GLY A 178 6.41 7.45 11.60
CA GLY A 178 6.18 6.02 11.36
C GLY A 178 7.41 5.14 11.55
N ALA A 179 8.46 5.61 12.24
CA ALA A 179 9.57 4.73 12.60
C ALA A 179 9.12 3.80 13.74
N PRO A 180 9.28 2.47 13.60
CA PRO A 180 8.68 1.50 14.52
C PRO A 180 9.49 1.32 15.81
N GLU A 181 8.79 0.97 16.87
CA GLU A 181 9.32 0.37 18.09
C GLU A 181 8.67 -1.01 18.27
N HIS A 182 9.44 -2.07 18.00
CA HIS A 182 8.90 -3.43 17.96
C HIS A 182 8.78 -4.03 19.36
N THR A 183 7.64 -4.68 19.64
CA THR A 183 7.41 -5.44 20.88
C THR A 183 6.92 -6.86 20.58
N THR A 184 6.86 -7.73 21.57
CA THR A 184 6.43 -9.13 21.39
C THR A 184 4.92 -9.34 21.55
N ASP A 185 4.17 -8.30 21.89
CA ASP A 185 2.77 -8.40 22.36
C ASP A 185 1.85 -7.25 21.89
N PHE A 186 2.28 -6.45 20.90
CA PHE A 186 1.49 -5.31 20.40
C PHE A 186 0.12 -5.72 19.84
N GLY A 187 0.02 -6.92 19.25
CA GLY A 187 -1.22 -7.49 18.74
C GLY A 187 -1.41 -7.34 17.23
N ALA A 188 -0.32 -7.17 16.47
CA ALA A 188 -0.32 -7.07 15.01
C ALA A 188 -1.00 -8.28 14.35
N PHE A 189 -0.76 -9.50 14.83
CA PHE A 189 -1.40 -10.70 14.27
C PHE A 189 -2.92 -10.72 14.52
N ARG A 190 -3.35 -10.41 15.75
CA ARG A 190 -4.79 -10.32 16.08
C ARG A 190 -5.47 -9.25 15.24
N HIS A 191 -4.82 -8.09 15.11
CA HIS A 191 -5.32 -7.00 14.30
C HIS A 191 -5.45 -7.40 12.82
N LEU A 192 -4.43 -8.02 12.23
CA LEU A 192 -4.47 -8.49 10.85
C LEU A 192 -5.59 -9.52 10.61
N HIS A 193 -5.71 -10.49 11.51
CA HIS A 193 -6.71 -11.55 11.42
C HIS A 193 -8.13 -10.97 11.47
N ALA A 194 -8.44 -10.17 12.49
CA ALA A 194 -9.74 -9.52 12.65
C ALA A 194 -10.06 -8.60 11.47
N LEU A 195 -9.07 -7.85 10.98
CA LEU A 195 -9.21 -6.98 9.81
C LEU A 195 -9.60 -7.77 8.57
N LEU A 196 -8.95 -8.91 8.31
CA LEU A 196 -9.28 -9.77 7.16
C LEU A 196 -10.65 -10.43 7.30
N VAL A 197 -11.01 -10.92 8.50
CA VAL A 197 -12.35 -11.45 8.78
C VAL A 197 -13.43 -10.42 8.43
N ASN A 198 -13.25 -9.18 8.87
CA ASN A 198 -14.21 -8.11 8.63
C ASN A 198 -14.19 -7.63 7.17
N ALA A 199 -13.01 -7.53 6.55
CA ALA A 199 -12.87 -7.20 5.14
C ALA A 199 -13.59 -8.22 4.24
N PHE A 200 -13.45 -9.52 4.54
CA PHE A 200 -14.10 -10.59 3.79
C PHE A 200 -15.62 -10.49 3.87
N LYS A 201 -16.16 -10.25 5.07
CA LYS A 201 -17.60 -10.04 5.29
C LYS A 201 -18.13 -8.82 4.53
N LEU A 202 -17.43 -7.68 4.63
CA LEU A 202 -17.81 -6.45 3.93
C LEU A 202 -17.80 -6.63 2.41
N ALA A 203 -16.75 -7.27 1.89
CA ALA A 203 -16.65 -7.57 0.46
C ALA A 203 -17.74 -8.52 -0.02
N GLN A 204 -18.02 -9.61 0.72
CA GLN A 204 -19.13 -10.53 0.45
C GLN A 204 -20.47 -9.78 0.39
N ASN A 205 -20.77 -8.95 1.38
CA ASN A 205 -22.02 -8.20 1.45
C ASN A 205 -22.16 -7.23 0.27
N PHE A 206 -21.08 -6.54 -0.09
CA PHE A 206 -21.06 -5.66 -1.26
C PHE A 206 -21.31 -6.43 -2.57
N LEU A 207 -20.67 -7.58 -2.75
CA LEU A 207 -20.85 -8.39 -3.95
C LEU A 207 -22.26 -8.98 -4.05
N MET A 208 -22.86 -9.36 -2.91
CA MET A 208 -24.24 -9.83 -2.86
C MET A 208 -25.27 -8.73 -3.16
N SER A 209 -25.06 -7.50 -2.65
CA SER A 209 -25.99 -6.39 -2.89
C SER A 209 -26.03 -5.96 -4.36
N GLN A 210 -24.90 -6.01 -5.06
CA GLN A 210 -24.81 -5.77 -6.50
C GLN A 210 -25.59 -6.79 -7.34
N LYS A 211 -25.75 -8.02 -6.83
CA LYS A 211 -26.52 -9.07 -7.50
C LYS A 211 -28.04 -8.79 -7.46
N SER A 212 -28.54 -8.33 -6.31
CA SER A 212 -29.97 -8.01 -6.13
C SER A 212 -30.44 -6.80 -6.94
N MET A 213 -29.56 -5.83 -7.21
CA MET A 213 -29.89 -4.68 -8.07
C MET A 213 -29.98 -5.07 -9.56
N HIS A 214 -29.22 -6.07 -10.00
CA HIS A 214 -29.23 -6.52 -11.40
C HIS A 214 -30.36 -7.50 -11.72
N GLU A 215 -30.81 -8.32 -10.76
CA GLU A 215 -31.94 -9.25 -10.94
C GLU A 215 -33.31 -8.55 -11.06
N PHE A 216 -33.42 -7.29 -10.63
CA PHE A 216 -34.67 -6.50 -10.75
C PHE A 216 -34.83 -5.75 -12.09
N SER A 217 -33.81 -5.75 -12.95
CA SER A 217 -33.82 -4.98 -14.21
C SER A 217 -34.28 -5.78 -15.43
N ASP A 218 -34.50 -7.09 -15.32
CA ASP A 218 -34.78 -7.97 -16.47
C ASP A 218 -36.26 -7.99 -16.90
N ASN A 219 -37.02 -6.93 -16.61
CA ASN A 219 -38.42 -6.84 -17.01
C ASN A 219 -38.85 -5.47 -17.54
N THR A 220 -37.96 -4.76 -18.23
CA THR A 220 -38.37 -3.60 -19.04
C THR A 220 -37.89 -3.77 -20.48
N LYS A 221 -38.87 -3.87 -21.40
CA LYS A 221 -38.69 -4.00 -22.84
C LYS A 221 -37.61 -3.06 -23.35
N ALA A 222 -36.65 -3.62 -24.10
CA ALA A 222 -35.65 -2.87 -24.84
C ALA A 222 -36.32 -1.80 -25.71
N VAL A 223 -36.12 -0.53 -25.36
CA VAL A 223 -36.37 0.60 -26.25
C VAL A 223 -35.06 0.85 -26.99
N SER A 224 -35.07 0.55 -28.28
CA SER A 224 -33.99 0.91 -29.21
C SER A 224 -33.97 2.42 -29.36
N CYS A 225 -32.86 3.06 -28.95
CA CYS A 225 -32.57 4.44 -29.30
C CYS A 225 -31.42 4.43 -30.32
N GLU A 226 -31.78 4.64 -31.59
CA GLU A 226 -30.83 4.91 -32.66
C GLU A 226 -30.09 6.23 -32.37
N LEU A 227 -28.76 6.22 -32.46
CA LEU A 227 -27.92 7.41 -32.46
C LEU A 227 -27.30 7.60 -33.85
N PRO A 228 -27.09 8.85 -34.29
CA PRO A 228 -26.83 9.18 -35.69
C PRO A 228 -25.43 8.78 -36.16
N ILE A 229 -25.38 8.25 -37.38
CA ILE A 229 -24.17 7.81 -38.08
C ILE A 229 -23.34 9.04 -38.48
N PHE A 230 -22.11 9.14 -37.99
CA PHE A 230 -21.06 9.93 -38.63
C PHE A 230 -20.13 9.00 -39.42
N ALA A 231 -20.03 9.28 -40.72
CA ALA A 231 -19.28 8.52 -41.69
C ALA A 231 -17.76 8.64 -41.46
N THR A 232 -17.06 7.51 -41.45
CA THR A 232 -15.64 7.45 -41.76
C THR A 232 -15.42 6.50 -42.93
N SER A 233 -14.83 7.04 -44.00
CA SER A 233 -14.44 6.29 -45.19
C SER A 233 -13.25 5.40 -44.87
N ASN A 234 -13.46 4.08 -44.90
CA ASN A 234 -12.65 3.06 -45.60
C ASN A 234 -12.95 1.69 -44.99
N GLY A 235 -13.50 0.81 -45.82
CA GLY A 235 -14.07 -0.48 -45.41
C GLY A 235 -13.04 -1.57 -45.12
N CYS A 236 -13.35 -2.35 -44.08
CA CYS A 236 -13.02 -3.78 -43.93
C CYS A 236 -13.97 -4.38 -42.86
N PRO A 237 -14.35 -5.67 -42.96
CA PRO A 237 -15.55 -6.21 -42.31
C PRO A 237 -15.41 -6.49 -40.81
N ALA A 238 -16.56 -6.49 -40.14
CA ALA A 238 -16.76 -6.64 -38.71
C ALA A 238 -16.06 -7.87 -38.12
N ALA A 239 -15.13 -7.64 -37.19
CA ALA A 239 -14.76 -8.64 -36.20
C ALA A 239 -15.82 -8.62 -35.10
N GLU A 240 -16.53 -9.74 -34.96
CA GLU A 240 -17.40 -10.02 -33.83
C GLU A 240 -16.64 -9.76 -32.53
N LYS A 241 -17.01 -8.70 -31.81
CA LYS A 241 -16.59 -8.52 -30.42
C LYS A 241 -17.27 -9.61 -29.62
N HIS A 242 -16.53 -10.69 -29.37
CA HIS A 242 -16.90 -11.67 -28.38
C HIS A 242 -16.87 -10.97 -27.01
N CYS A 243 -18.04 -10.53 -26.56
CA CYS A 243 -18.24 -10.00 -25.23
C CYS A 243 -18.01 -11.16 -24.26
N GLU A 244 -16.86 -11.22 -23.59
CA GLU A 244 -16.67 -12.18 -22.52
C GLU A 244 -17.66 -11.86 -21.40
N HIS A 245 -18.71 -12.67 -21.34
CA HIS A 245 -19.70 -12.65 -20.29
C HIS A 245 -19.01 -13.13 -19.00
N VAL A 246 -18.61 -12.19 -18.14
CA VAL A 246 -18.12 -12.54 -16.80
C VAL A 246 -19.31 -13.09 -16.02
N ASN A 247 -19.39 -14.42 -15.93
CA ASN A 247 -20.34 -15.09 -15.06
C ASN A 247 -20.06 -14.67 -13.61
N ASN A 248 -20.98 -13.91 -13.02
CA ASN A 248 -20.98 -13.55 -11.61
C ASN A 248 -21.24 -14.81 -10.76
N TYR A 249 -20.22 -15.63 -10.55
CA TYR A 249 -20.26 -16.72 -9.59
C TYR A 249 -20.38 -16.15 -8.17
N ALA A 250 -21.22 -16.77 -7.35
CA ALA A 250 -21.37 -16.42 -5.94
C ALA A 250 -20.01 -16.62 -5.23
N MET A 251 -19.25 -15.54 -5.04
CA MET A 251 -17.96 -15.59 -4.36
C MET A 251 -18.18 -15.56 -2.85
N SER A 252 -17.99 -16.71 -2.20
CA SER A 252 -17.92 -16.82 -0.75
C SER A 252 -16.45 -16.90 -0.30
N PHE A 253 -15.96 -15.89 0.40
CA PHE A 253 -14.72 -16.00 1.19
C PHE A 253 -14.83 -17.01 2.33
N ASN A 254 -13.82 -17.87 2.46
CA ASN A 254 -13.62 -18.69 3.64
C ASN A 254 -12.97 -17.86 4.76
N GLU A 255 -13.23 -18.21 6.01
CA GLU A 255 -12.59 -17.56 7.17
C GLU A 255 -11.06 -17.65 7.10
N PRO A 256 -10.29 -16.58 7.42
CA PRO A 256 -8.83 -16.60 7.31
C PRO A 256 -8.13 -17.77 8.02
N SER A 257 -8.67 -18.26 9.13
CA SER A 257 -8.16 -19.41 9.89
C SER A 257 -8.56 -20.78 9.34
N ALA A 258 -9.36 -20.86 8.27
CA ALA A 258 -9.80 -22.12 7.69
C ALA A 258 -8.65 -22.86 6.97
N ILE A 259 -7.97 -23.75 7.71
CA ILE A 259 -6.81 -24.52 7.23
C ILE A 259 -7.16 -25.33 5.97
N GLY A 260 -6.30 -25.22 4.95
CA GLY A 260 -6.45 -25.93 3.67
C GLY A 260 -7.54 -25.37 2.76
N ARG A 261 -8.32 -24.37 3.22
CA ARG A 261 -9.27 -23.61 2.39
C ARG A 261 -8.69 -22.28 1.93
N ASN A 262 -7.71 -21.75 2.66
CA ASN A 262 -7.05 -20.49 2.35
C ASN A 262 -5.53 -20.65 2.30
N SER A 263 -4.89 -19.79 1.52
CA SER A 263 -3.45 -19.57 1.54
C SER A 263 -3.15 -18.09 1.41
N PHE A 264 -2.14 -17.62 2.14
CA PHE A 264 -1.78 -16.20 2.20
C PHE A 264 -0.34 -15.96 1.76
N THR A 265 -0.16 -14.89 0.99
CA THR A 265 1.14 -14.27 0.75
C THR A 265 1.10 -12.86 1.35
N LEU A 266 2.03 -12.54 2.24
CA LEU A 266 2.14 -11.19 2.81
C LEU A 266 3.28 -10.43 2.13
N ILE A 267 3.06 -9.17 1.78
CA ILE A 267 4.02 -8.33 1.08
C ILE A 267 4.10 -6.99 1.79
N GLY A 268 5.29 -6.60 2.23
CA GLY A 268 5.57 -5.25 2.73
C GLY A 268 6.49 -4.55 1.75
N PHE A 269 6.12 -3.35 1.32
CA PHE A 269 6.99 -2.52 0.49
C PHE A 269 7.48 -1.30 1.26
N SER A 270 8.78 -0.99 1.18
CA SER A 270 9.36 0.21 1.80
C SER A 270 9.00 0.25 3.30
N LYS A 271 8.23 1.26 3.74
CA LYS A 271 7.74 1.35 5.11
C LYS A 271 6.73 0.27 5.50
N GLY A 272 6.01 -0.35 4.56
CA GLY A 272 5.14 -1.50 4.82
C GLY A 272 5.87 -2.71 5.42
N CYS A 273 7.20 -2.82 5.22
CA CYS A 273 8.02 -3.86 5.83
C CYS A 273 7.99 -3.83 7.37
N VAL A 274 7.69 -2.68 8.00
CA VAL A 274 7.62 -2.59 9.47
C VAL A 274 6.50 -3.45 10.04
N VAL A 275 5.42 -3.67 9.27
CA VAL A 275 4.34 -4.59 9.66
C VAL A 275 4.87 -6.01 9.70
N LEU A 276 5.57 -6.45 8.65
CA LEU A 276 6.14 -7.80 8.60
C LEU A 276 7.16 -8.03 9.72
N ASN A 277 8.01 -7.04 10.01
CA ASN A 277 8.96 -7.10 11.11
C ASN A 277 8.24 -7.28 12.45
N GLN A 278 7.19 -6.50 12.70
CA GLN A 278 6.40 -6.60 13.92
C GLN A 278 5.71 -7.96 14.06
N LEU A 279 5.17 -8.51 12.97
CA LEU A 279 4.62 -9.87 12.97
C LEU A 279 5.69 -10.89 13.39
N LEU A 280 6.94 -10.76 12.93
CA LEU A 280 7.99 -11.70 13.34
C LEU A 280 8.27 -11.61 14.84
N HIS A 281 8.33 -10.39 15.41
CA HIS A 281 8.53 -10.20 16.85
C HIS A 281 7.42 -10.80 17.71
N GLU A 282 6.18 -10.83 17.23
CA GLU A 282 5.03 -11.37 17.94
C GLU A 282 4.80 -12.87 17.73
N LEU A 283 5.48 -13.49 16.77
CA LEU A 283 5.18 -14.83 16.28
C LEU A 283 5.02 -15.86 17.40
N LYS A 284 5.89 -15.81 18.42
CA LYS A 284 5.85 -16.70 19.59
C LYS A 284 4.58 -16.60 20.40
N GLU A 285 4.18 -15.37 20.69
CA GLU A 285 3.03 -15.09 21.52
C GLU A 285 1.75 -15.30 20.73
N ALA A 286 1.76 -14.95 19.44
CA ALA A 286 0.64 -15.14 18.52
C ALA A 286 0.24 -16.62 18.35
N LYS A 287 1.21 -17.53 18.26
CA LYS A 287 0.96 -18.99 18.14
C LYS A 287 0.27 -19.61 19.36
N LYS A 288 0.17 -18.90 20.50
CA LYS A 288 -0.55 -19.40 21.68
C LYS A 288 -2.07 -19.34 21.50
N ASP A 289 -2.54 -18.45 20.64
CA ASP A 289 -3.94 -18.37 20.24
C ASP A 289 -4.20 -19.34 19.07
N LYS A 290 -5.22 -20.19 19.19
CA LYS A 290 -5.50 -21.26 18.22
C LYS A 290 -5.94 -20.72 16.87
N ASP A 291 -6.75 -19.67 16.84
CA ASP A 291 -7.29 -19.13 15.60
C ASP A 291 -6.19 -18.35 14.86
N ILE A 292 -5.34 -17.66 15.62
CA ILE A 292 -4.17 -16.98 15.07
C ILE A 292 -3.12 -17.97 14.59
N ASP A 293 -2.83 -19.04 15.32
CA ASP A 293 -1.91 -20.09 14.87
C ASP A 293 -2.42 -20.76 13.58
N ALA A 294 -3.73 -21.06 13.50
CA ALA A 294 -4.35 -21.57 12.28
C ALA A 294 -4.23 -20.59 11.10
N PHE A 295 -4.36 -19.28 11.35
CA PHE A 295 -4.11 -18.26 10.34
C PHE A 295 -2.63 -18.21 9.92
N ILE A 296 -1.69 -18.28 10.86
CA ILE A 296 -0.25 -18.32 10.59
C ILE A 296 0.09 -19.54 9.71
N GLN A 297 -0.50 -20.71 9.97
CA GLN A 297 -0.30 -21.92 9.15
C GLN A 297 -0.80 -21.76 7.70
N ASN A 298 -1.73 -20.84 7.44
CA ASN A 298 -2.19 -20.51 6.09
C ASN A 298 -1.26 -19.54 5.36
N ILE A 299 -0.32 -18.86 6.04
CA ILE A 299 0.70 -18.02 5.40
C ILE A 299 1.74 -18.93 4.74
N LYS A 300 1.97 -18.73 3.44
CA LYS A 300 2.91 -19.55 2.64
C LYS A 300 4.17 -18.80 2.24
N ALA A 301 4.07 -17.47 2.08
CA ALA A 301 5.19 -16.64 1.73
C ALA A 301 5.09 -15.24 2.33
N MET A 302 6.25 -14.65 2.62
CA MET A 302 6.39 -13.25 3.03
C MET A 302 7.45 -12.56 2.16
N TYR A 303 7.13 -11.38 1.65
CA TYR A 303 7.98 -10.58 0.77
C TYR A 303 8.32 -9.24 1.42
N TRP A 304 9.61 -9.00 1.64
CA TRP A 304 10.14 -7.69 1.97
C TRP A 304 10.64 -7.04 0.69
N LEU A 305 9.89 -6.05 0.19
CA LEU A 305 10.20 -5.32 -1.03
C LEU A 305 10.83 -3.97 -0.67
N ASP A 306 12.13 -3.90 -0.85
CA ASP A 306 12.98 -2.72 -0.70
C ASP A 306 12.73 -1.96 0.60
N GLY A 307 12.76 -2.69 1.72
CA GLY A 307 12.44 -2.20 3.06
C GLY A 307 13.31 -1.03 3.49
N GLY A 308 12.68 0.02 4.02
CA GLY A 308 13.35 1.24 4.47
C GLY A 308 12.42 2.15 5.27
N HIS A 309 12.97 2.84 6.27
CA HIS A 309 12.28 3.89 7.01
C HIS A 309 13.30 4.90 7.58
N SER A 310 12.80 5.98 8.19
CA SER A 310 13.60 7.08 8.76
C SER A 310 14.15 6.81 10.17
N GLY A 311 13.94 5.60 10.71
CA GLY A 311 14.51 5.19 12.00
C GLY A 311 15.96 4.76 11.84
N GLY A 312 16.75 4.84 12.92
CA GLY A 312 18.20 4.57 12.87
C GLY A 312 18.62 3.10 12.95
N SER A 313 17.66 2.18 13.00
CA SER A 313 17.86 0.73 13.16
C SER A 313 16.54 -0.01 12.97
N ASN A 314 16.59 -1.35 12.97
CA ASN A 314 15.44 -2.26 12.90
C ASN A 314 14.64 -2.15 11.60
N THR A 315 15.32 -1.79 10.51
CA THR A 315 14.75 -1.88 9.16
C THR A 315 14.60 -3.33 8.74
N TRP A 316 15.55 -4.18 9.13
CA TRP A 316 15.43 -5.63 9.03
C TRP A 316 15.62 -6.28 10.40
N VAL A 317 14.90 -7.36 10.67
CA VAL A 317 14.99 -8.09 11.95
C VAL A 317 16.36 -8.77 12.03
N THR A 318 17.14 -8.51 13.06
CA THR A 318 18.46 -9.16 13.23
C THR A 318 18.59 -9.94 14.53
N TYR A 319 17.47 -10.25 15.19
CA TYR A 319 17.42 -10.97 16.46
C TYR A 319 17.42 -12.49 16.22
N PRO A 320 18.46 -13.23 16.63
CA PRO A 320 18.58 -14.66 16.33
C PRO A 320 17.41 -15.51 16.85
N HIS A 321 16.89 -15.20 18.04
CA HIS A 321 15.77 -15.95 18.62
C HIS A 321 14.48 -15.77 17.81
N VAL A 322 14.20 -14.55 17.33
CA VAL A 322 13.04 -14.25 16.48
C VAL A 322 13.14 -14.99 15.15
N LEU A 323 14.29 -14.88 14.47
CA LEU A 323 14.46 -15.51 13.16
C LEU A 323 14.54 -17.04 13.23
N LYS A 324 15.10 -17.60 14.31
CA LYS A 324 15.10 -19.04 14.53
C LYS A 324 13.68 -19.56 14.67
N GLU A 325 12.84 -18.88 15.43
CA GLU A 325 11.43 -19.26 15.55
C GLU A 325 10.65 -19.09 14.23
N PHE A 326 10.93 -18.02 13.49
CA PHE A 326 10.34 -17.80 12.18
C PHE A 326 10.72 -18.91 11.18
N SER A 327 11.98 -19.34 11.16
CA SER A 327 12.46 -20.41 10.27
C SER A 327 11.69 -21.74 10.44
N GLN A 328 11.14 -21.99 11.63
CA GLN A 328 10.40 -23.22 11.96
C GLN A 328 8.96 -23.21 11.41
N THR A 329 8.48 -22.08 10.88
CA THR A 329 7.12 -21.99 10.32
C THR A 329 6.98 -22.63 8.93
N GLY A 330 8.09 -22.78 8.20
CA GLY A 330 8.08 -23.18 6.80
C GLY A 330 7.57 -22.11 5.83
N ILE A 331 7.34 -20.87 6.30
CA ILE A 331 6.99 -19.73 5.45
C ILE A 331 8.20 -19.40 4.56
N SER A 332 7.95 -19.26 3.25
CA SER A 332 9.00 -18.86 2.31
C SER A 332 9.31 -17.36 2.45
N VAL A 333 10.58 -17.01 2.50
CA VAL A 333 11.07 -15.64 2.70
C VAL A 333 11.62 -15.11 1.39
N ASN A 334 11.12 -13.94 0.97
CA ASN A 334 11.60 -13.28 -0.25
C ASN A 334 12.06 -11.86 0.11
N ALA A 335 13.36 -11.61 0.02
CA ALA A 335 13.98 -10.33 0.31
C ALA A 335 14.46 -9.69 -1.01
N HIS A 336 13.71 -8.72 -1.52
CA HIS A 336 14.04 -8.01 -2.75
C HIS A 336 14.50 -6.61 -2.37
N VAL A 337 15.71 -6.22 -2.78
CA VAL A 337 16.29 -4.92 -2.41
C VAL A 337 16.85 -4.22 -3.63
N THR A 338 16.98 -2.90 -3.54
CA THR A 338 17.63 -2.07 -4.55
C THR A 338 18.81 -1.31 -3.92
N PRO A 339 19.80 -0.88 -4.73
CA PRO A 339 20.87 0.01 -4.26
C PRO A 339 20.36 1.26 -3.54
N TYR A 340 19.15 1.75 -3.85
CA TYR A 340 18.54 2.91 -3.19
C TYR A 340 18.43 2.74 -1.67
N GLN A 341 18.11 1.53 -1.19
CA GLN A 341 18.03 1.27 0.25
C GLN A 341 19.34 0.72 0.81
N VAL A 342 19.86 -0.37 0.23
CA VAL A 342 20.95 -1.14 0.87
C VAL A 342 22.33 -0.52 0.67
N PHE A 343 22.53 0.35 -0.32
CA PHE A 343 23.78 1.08 -0.54
C PHE A 343 23.72 2.56 -0.11
N ASP A 344 22.67 2.96 0.62
CA ASP A 344 22.57 4.32 1.15
C ASP A 344 23.66 4.60 2.20
N THR A 345 24.59 5.49 1.86
CA THR A 345 25.73 5.86 2.72
C THR A 345 25.32 6.67 3.95
N MET A 346 24.13 7.29 3.95
CA MET A 346 23.57 8.00 5.09
C MET A 346 22.78 7.07 6.00
N ARG A 347 22.24 5.96 5.45
CA ARG A 347 21.46 4.95 6.17
C ARG A 347 22.12 3.58 6.14
N THR A 348 23.43 3.53 6.44
CA THR A 348 24.25 2.31 6.29
C THR A 348 23.76 1.08 7.07
N TRP A 349 22.94 1.26 8.10
CA TRP A 349 22.35 0.15 8.85
C TRP A 349 21.43 -0.70 7.97
N ILE A 350 20.73 -0.13 6.99
CA ILE A 350 19.76 -0.87 6.16
C ILE A 350 20.44 -2.04 5.43
N GLY A 351 21.55 -1.78 4.74
CA GLY A 351 22.32 -2.82 4.05
C GLY A 351 22.98 -3.81 5.01
N LYS A 352 23.46 -3.35 6.17
CA LYS A 352 24.06 -4.22 7.21
C LYS A 352 23.04 -5.16 7.82
N GLU A 353 21.86 -4.64 8.17
CA GLU A 353 20.76 -5.40 8.75
C GLU A 353 20.16 -6.37 7.73
N HIS A 354 19.95 -5.95 6.47
CA HIS A 354 19.53 -6.85 5.39
C HIS A 354 20.48 -8.04 5.25
N LYS A 355 21.80 -7.78 5.16
CA LYS A 355 22.81 -8.84 5.07
C LYS A 355 22.73 -9.79 6.27
N ARG A 356 22.56 -9.25 7.49
CA ARG A 356 22.46 -10.06 8.70
C ARG A 356 21.16 -10.87 8.77
N PHE A 357 20.04 -10.30 8.33
CA PHE A 357 18.74 -10.96 8.23
C PHE A 357 18.82 -12.19 7.32
N VAL A 358 19.38 -12.01 6.10
CA VAL A 358 19.56 -13.10 5.14
C VAL A 358 20.47 -14.19 5.73
N GLN A 359 21.64 -13.79 6.25
CA GLN A 359 22.60 -14.72 6.83
C GLN A 359 21.99 -15.57 7.95
N LEU A 360 21.25 -14.96 8.89
CA LEU A 360 20.62 -15.68 10.00
C LEU A 360 19.56 -16.68 9.52
N LEU A 361 18.77 -16.31 8.51
CA LEU A 361 17.74 -17.19 7.96
C LEU A 361 18.34 -18.38 7.20
N GLU A 362 19.43 -18.17 6.46
CA GLU A 362 20.21 -19.25 5.86
C GLU A 362 20.82 -20.17 6.93
N GLU A 363 21.44 -19.60 7.98
CA GLU A 363 22.00 -20.35 9.12
C GLU A 363 20.96 -21.21 9.84
N PHE A 364 19.70 -20.77 9.91
CA PHE A 364 18.60 -21.50 10.51
C PHE A 364 17.85 -22.41 9.53
N GLY A 365 18.25 -22.49 8.26
CA GLY A 365 17.66 -23.37 7.26
C GLY A 365 16.28 -22.93 6.78
N ALA A 366 15.96 -21.63 6.85
CA ALA A 366 14.74 -21.08 6.27
C ALA A 366 14.78 -21.15 4.73
N ASN A 367 13.62 -21.28 4.09
CA ASN A 367 13.50 -21.15 2.64
C ASN A 367 13.56 -19.66 2.26
N ILE A 368 14.76 -19.14 2.02
CA ILE A 368 15.00 -17.73 1.71
C ILE A 368 15.49 -17.53 0.28
N ASN A 369 14.89 -16.58 -0.42
CA ASN A 369 15.35 -16.01 -1.67
C ASN A 369 15.72 -14.53 -1.42
N SER A 370 16.96 -14.14 -1.74
CA SER A 370 17.43 -12.75 -1.63
C SER A 370 17.93 -12.26 -2.98
N GLN A 371 17.40 -11.14 -3.45
CA GLN A 371 17.73 -10.57 -4.77
C GLN A 371 17.99 -9.07 -4.68
N LEU A 372 19.15 -8.66 -5.20
CA LEU A 372 19.49 -7.26 -5.45
C LEU A 372 19.10 -6.90 -6.89
N HIS A 373 18.14 -6.00 -7.04
CA HIS A 373 17.67 -5.50 -8.33
C HIS A 373 18.43 -4.25 -8.75
N PHE A 374 18.56 -4.02 -10.06
CA PHE A 374 19.17 -2.80 -10.63
C PHE A 374 20.60 -2.55 -10.12
N ALA A 375 21.38 -3.62 -9.90
CA ALA A 375 22.73 -3.54 -9.32
C ALA A 375 23.70 -2.68 -10.15
N ASP A 376 23.51 -2.64 -11.47
CA ASP A 376 24.33 -1.88 -12.41
C ASP A 376 23.83 -0.43 -12.63
N GLU A 377 22.76 -0.03 -11.95
CA GLU A 377 22.17 1.30 -12.06
C GLU A 377 22.47 2.17 -10.83
N ALA A 378 22.46 3.49 -11.03
CA ALA A 378 22.60 4.42 -9.92
C ALA A 378 21.40 4.30 -8.94
N PRO A 379 21.64 4.35 -7.61
CA PRO A 379 20.57 4.36 -6.61
C PRO A 379 19.54 5.47 -6.88
N SER A 380 18.27 5.12 -7.02
CA SER A 380 17.20 6.08 -7.34
C SER A 380 15.86 5.70 -6.74
N LEU A 381 15.02 6.71 -6.46
CA LEU A 381 13.65 6.50 -6.01
C LEU A 381 12.78 5.85 -7.10
N GLU A 382 13.13 6.03 -8.37
CA GLU A 382 12.50 5.30 -9.48
C GLU A 382 12.71 3.79 -9.33
N ASN A 383 13.95 3.35 -9.08
CA ASN A 383 14.27 1.92 -8.90
C ASN A 383 13.62 1.36 -7.64
N HIS A 384 13.52 2.17 -6.58
CA HIS A 384 12.78 1.82 -5.37
C HIS A 384 11.33 1.41 -5.70
N PHE A 385 10.62 2.20 -6.51
CA PHE A 385 9.26 1.84 -6.90
C PHE A 385 9.20 0.75 -7.98
N LYS A 386 10.12 0.75 -8.96
CA LYS A 386 10.16 -0.27 -10.03
C LYS A 386 10.36 -1.69 -9.52
N VAL A 387 10.80 -1.87 -8.27
CA VAL A 387 10.88 -3.21 -7.66
C VAL A 387 9.57 -4.00 -7.80
N HIS A 388 8.40 -3.32 -7.79
CA HIS A 388 7.08 -3.95 -7.97
C HIS A 388 6.93 -4.71 -9.30
N GLU A 389 7.63 -4.27 -10.34
CA GLU A 389 7.55 -4.87 -11.67
C GLU A 389 8.45 -6.11 -11.78
N VAL A 390 9.54 -6.16 -11.01
CA VAL A 390 10.65 -7.11 -11.26
C VAL A 390 10.87 -8.16 -10.17
N PHE A 391 10.18 -8.07 -9.03
CA PHE A 391 10.36 -9.02 -7.92
C PHE A 391 9.89 -10.45 -8.21
#